data_AF-A0A5L8M3R9-F1
#
_entry.id   AF-A0A5L8M3R9-F1
#
_cell.length_a   1.000
_cell.length_b   1.000
_cell.length_c   1.000
_cell.angle_alpha   90.00
_cell.angle_beta   90.00
_cell.angle_gamma   90.00
#
_symmetry.space_group_name_H-M   'P 1'
#
loop_
_entity.id
_entity.type
_entity.pdbx_description
1 polymer ?
#
loop_
_entity_poly.entity_id
_entity_poly.type
_entity_poly.pdbx_seq_one_letter_code
_entity_poly.pdbx_strand_id
1 'polypeptide(L)'
;MFNHNHQQMITKLFIKNNTLIILVKHHIAYMELNHDNTKKMIKSLIKNYTLARPMSNFAKVENIKILSDKNFISKNSIFADHKKTHLELSNGNFKNHFENPILYNKFEELRKLIKNA
;
A
#
# COMPACT_ATOMS: atom_id res chain seq x y z
N MET A 1 -24.21 -1.74 10.18
CA MET A 1 -23.87 -2.77 9.18
C MET A 1 -22.37 -2.70 8.90
N PHE A 2 -21.66 -3.81 8.66
CA PHE A 2 -20.21 -3.76 8.40
C PHE A 2 -19.94 -3.15 7.01
N ASN A 3 -19.12 -2.10 6.94
CA ASN A 3 -18.87 -1.35 5.70
C ASN A 3 -18.30 -2.27 4.60
N HIS A 4 -18.80 -2.16 3.37
CA HIS A 4 -18.31 -2.91 2.22
C HIS A 4 -16.80 -2.71 1.99
N ASN A 5 -16.29 -1.49 2.23
CA ASN A 5 -14.85 -1.20 2.16
C ASN A 5 -14.05 -2.04 3.16
N HIS A 6 -14.56 -2.23 4.38
CA HIS A 6 -13.91 -3.07 5.39
C HIS A 6 -13.89 -4.55 4.98
N GLN A 7 -14.90 -5.03 4.26
CA GLN A 7 -14.90 -6.40 3.74
C GLN A 7 -13.82 -6.59 2.68
N GLN A 8 -13.68 -5.63 1.77
CA GLN A 8 -12.67 -5.68 0.72
C GLN A 8 -11.23 -5.64 1.25
N MET A 9 -11.03 -5.13 2.47
CA MET A 9 -9.72 -5.09 3.14
C MET A 9 -9.28 -6.44 3.72
N ILE A 10 -10.23 -7.35 3.97
CA ILE A 10 -9.97 -8.66 4.55
C ILE A 10 -9.57 -9.64 3.44
N THR A 11 -8.46 -10.35 3.65
CA THR A 11 -8.00 -11.42 2.75
C THR A 11 -8.58 -12.77 3.18
N LYS A 12 -8.44 -13.10 4.48
CA LYS A 12 -8.87 -14.37 5.07
C LYS A 12 -9.30 -14.16 6.51
N LEU A 13 -10.18 -15.03 6.99
CA LEU A 13 -10.55 -15.09 8.41
C LEU A 13 -10.65 -16.54 8.86
N PHE A 14 -10.18 -16.83 10.07
CA PHE A 14 -10.26 -18.16 10.66
C PHE A 14 -10.16 -18.10 12.18
N ILE A 15 -10.62 -19.16 12.85
CA ILE A 15 -10.59 -19.26 14.31
C ILE A 15 -9.49 -20.25 14.69
N LYS A 16 -8.59 -19.85 15.58
CA LYS A 16 -7.55 -20.70 16.17
C LYS A 16 -7.41 -20.38 17.65
N ASN A 17 -7.43 -21.39 18.51
CA ASN A 17 -7.29 -21.24 19.97
C ASN A 17 -8.21 -20.15 20.53
N ASN A 18 -9.52 -20.27 20.27
CA ASN A 18 -10.56 -19.32 20.69
C ASN A 18 -10.33 -17.87 20.23
N THR A 19 -9.44 -17.67 19.26
CA THR A 19 -9.10 -16.36 18.71
C THR A 19 -9.54 -16.29 17.25
N LEU A 20 -10.39 -15.31 16.93
CA LEU A 20 -10.68 -14.96 15.55
C LEU A 20 -9.49 -14.18 14.99
N ILE A 21 -8.82 -14.76 14.02
CA ILE A 21 -7.73 -14.12 13.28
C ILE A 21 -8.30 -13.58 11.97
N ILE A 22 -8.14 -12.28 11.76
CA ILE A 22 -8.52 -11.57 10.54
C ILE A 22 -7.23 -11.12 9.85
N LEU A 23 -6.97 -11.69 8.67
CA LEU A 23 -5.84 -11.32 7.83
C LEU A 23 -6.26 -10.21 6.85
N VAL A 24 -5.47 -9.15 6.76
CA VAL A 24 -5.77 -7.97 5.92
C VAL A 24 -4.72 -7.73 4.85
N LYS A 25 -5.13 -7.10 3.75
CA LYS A 25 -4.31 -6.91 2.54
C LYS A 25 -3.09 -6.00 2.73
N HIS A 26 -3.23 -4.88 3.43
CA HIS A 26 -2.20 -3.83 3.51
C HIS A 26 -2.13 -3.20 4.91
N HIS A 27 -1.06 -2.45 5.20
CA HIS A 27 -0.87 -1.77 6.49
C HIS A 27 -2.00 -0.77 6.82
N ILE A 28 -2.52 -0.05 5.82
CA ILE A 28 -3.64 0.88 6.01
C ILE A 28 -4.90 0.14 6.47
N ALA A 29 -5.18 -1.03 5.87
CA ALA A 29 -6.27 -1.89 6.30
C ALA A 29 -6.08 -2.41 7.73
N TYR A 30 -4.83 -2.69 8.12
CA TYR A 30 -4.53 -3.04 9.51
C TYR A 30 -4.88 -1.88 10.44
N MET A 31 -4.44 -0.64 10.14
CA MET A 31 -4.76 0.52 10.98
C MET A 31 -6.27 0.75 11.11
N GLU A 32 -7.00 0.71 10.00
CA GLU A 32 -8.45 0.97 9.95
C GLU A 32 -9.25 -0.07 10.75
N LEU A 33 -8.96 -1.37 10.52
CA LEU A 33 -9.68 -2.45 11.19
C LEU A 33 -9.25 -2.60 12.66
N ASN A 34 -7.99 -2.28 12.97
CA ASN A 34 -7.44 -2.41 14.32
C ASN A 34 -7.79 -1.20 15.21
N HIS A 35 -8.44 -0.17 14.66
CA HIS A 35 -8.98 0.95 15.41
C HIS A 35 -10.07 0.49 16.40
N ASP A 36 -10.14 1.13 17.58
CA ASP A 36 -10.97 0.66 18.69
C ASP A 36 -12.46 0.63 18.36
N ASN A 37 -12.96 1.63 17.63
CA ASN A 37 -14.36 1.67 17.20
C ASN A 37 -14.69 0.49 16.27
N THR A 38 -13.79 0.18 15.34
CA THR A 38 -13.95 -0.92 14.40
C THR A 38 -13.90 -2.26 15.12
N LYS A 39 -12.97 -2.45 16.07
CA LYS A 39 -12.92 -3.64 16.93
C LYS A 39 -14.20 -3.82 17.74
N LYS A 40 -14.73 -2.76 18.35
CA LYS A 40 -16.00 -2.81 19.10
C LYS A 40 -17.15 -3.23 18.19
N MET A 41 -17.21 -2.69 16.98
CA MET A 41 -18.20 -3.10 15.98
C MET A 41 -18.06 -4.58 15.61
N ILE A 42 -16.85 -5.07 15.32
CA ILE A 42 -16.61 -6.49 14.99
C ILE A 42 -17.06 -7.40 16.16
N LYS A 43 -16.73 -7.05 17.40
CA LYS A 43 -17.19 -7.78 18.60
C LYS A 43 -18.72 -7.83 18.68
N SER A 44 -19.38 -6.70 18.46
CA SER A 44 -20.86 -6.61 18.46
C SER A 44 -21.48 -7.51 17.39
N LEU A 45 -20.92 -7.50 16.18
CA LEU A 45 -21.38 -8.36 15.08
C LEU A 45 -21.24 -9.85 15.40
N ILE A 46 -20.10 -10.26 15.96
CA ILE A 46 -19.87 -11.65 16.39
C ILE A 46 -20.88 -12.03 17.46
N LYS A 47 -21.09 -11.18 18.47
CA LYS A 47 -22.06 -11.42 19.54
C LYS A 47 -23.48 -11.58 19.01
N ASN A 48 -23.91 -10.68 18.12
CA ASN A 48 -25.25 -10.77 17.52
C ASN A 48 -25.41 -12.03 16.67
N TYR A 49 -24.35 -12.40 15.94
CA TYR A 49 -24.34 -13.63 15.14
C TYR A 49 -24.42 -14.89 16.01
N THR A 50 -23.70 -14.94 17.13
CA THR A 50 -23.72 -16.11 18.04
C THR A 50 -25.03 -16.22 18.79
N LEU A 51 -25.70 -15.11 19.11
CA LEU A 51 -27.06 -15.13 19.65
C LEU A 51 -28.05 -15.80 18.68
N ALA A 52 -27.95 -15.46 17.39
CA ALA A 52 -28.80 -16.06 16.36
C ALA A 52 -28.37 -17.50 15.99
N ARG A 53 -27.08 -17.83 16.12
CA ARG A 53 -26.50 -19.14 15.78
C ARG A 53 -25.54 -19.64 16.86
N PRO A 54 -26.08 -20.18 17.98
CA PRO A 54 -25.27 -20.59 19.14
C PRO A 54 -24.30 -21.73 18.84
N MET A 55 -24.63 -22.61 17.90
CA MET A 55 -23.78 -23.75 17.52
C MET A 55 -22.65 -23.38 16.54
N SER A 56 -22.51 -22.10 16.17
CA SER A 56 -21.46 -21.69 15.25
C SER A 56 -20.08 -21.70 15.93
N ASN A 57 -19.02 -21.87 15.14
CA ASN A 57 -17.65 -21.80 15.65
C ASN A 57 -17.32 -20.44 16.30
N PHE A 58 -18.06 -19.39 15.94
CA PHE A 58 -17.92 -18.06 16.54
C PHE A 58 -18.33 -18.01 18.01
N ALA A 59 -19.13 -18.95 18.51
CA ALA A 59 -19.51 -19.00 19.93
C ALA A 59 -18.31 -19.26 20.85
N LYS A 60 -17.22 -19.84 20.31
CA LYS A 60 -15.98 -20.12 21.03
C LYS A 60 -14.95 -18.99 20.93
N VAL A 61 -15.30 -17.87 20.30
CA VAL A 61 -14.37 -16.75 20.09
C VAL A 61 -14.36 -15.87 21.33
N GLU A 62 -13.21 -15.82 21.99
CA GLU A 62 -12.94 -14.95 23.14
C GLU A 62 -12.13 -13.72 22.72
N ASN A 63 -11.22 -13.91 21.75
CA ASN A 63 -10.26 -12.91 21.34
C ASN A 63 -10.36 -12.60 19.84
N ILE A 64 -9.98 -11.39 19.45
CA ILE A 64 -9.91 -10.97 18.05
C ILE A 64 -8.53 -10.41 17.80
N LYS A 65 -7.85 -10.92 16.77
CA LYS A 65 -6.53 -10.46 16.34
C LYS A 65 -6.57 -10.10 14.86
N ILE A 66 -6.12 -8.90 14.55
CA ILE A 66 -6.00 -8.42 13.18
C ILE A 66 -4.53 -8.42 12.82
N LEU A 67 -4.17 -8.97 11.67
CA LEU A 67 -2.79 -9.13 11.22
C LEU A 67 -2.69 -8.82 9.73
N SER A 68 -1.57 -8.25 9.30
CA SER A 68 -1.27 -8.08 7.88
C SER A 68 -0.93 -9.43 7.24
N ASP A 69 -1.54 -9.71 6.09
CA ASP A 69 -1.26 -10.90 5.30
C ASP A 69 0.02 -10.68 4.48
N LYS A 70 1.16 -11.19 4.96
CA LYS A 70 2.44 -11.08 4.26
C LYS A 70 2.46 -11.77 2.90
N ASN A 71 1.58 -12.76 2.71
CA ASN A 71 1.49 -13.54 1.47
C ASN A 71 0.46 -12.97 0.51
N PHE A 72 -0.18 -11.84 0.85
CA PHE A 72 -1.11 -11.18 -0.04
C PHE A 72 -0.34 -10.45 -1.15
N ILE A 73 -0.33 -11.06 -2.33
CA ILE A 73 0.15 -10.43 -3.56
C ILE A 73 -1.04 -9.67 -4.17
N SER A 74 -0.96 -8.34 -4.16
CA SER A 74 -1.90 -7.50 -4.91
C SER A 74 -1.86 -7.90 -6.37
N LYS A 75 -3.02 -8.20 -6.99
CA LYS A 75 -3.11 -8.51 -8.43
C LYS A 75 -2.54 -7.40 -9.32
N ASN A 76 -2.37 -6.19 -8.79
CA ASN A 76 -1.77 -5.05 -9.50
C ASN A 76 -0.23 -5.04 -9.46
N SER A 77 0.41 -6.00 -8.79
CA SER A 77 1.89 -6.09 -8.71
C SER A 77 2.54 -6.85 -9.86
N ILE A 78 1.76 -7.37 -10.82
CA ILE A 78 2.30 -8.19 -11.93
C ILE A 78 2.80 -7.34 -13.12
N PHE A 79 2.56 -6.03 -13.16
CA PHE A 79 3.12 -5.18 -14.22
C PHE A 79 3.58 -3.83 -13.67
N ALA A 80 4.63 -3.84 -12.87
CA ALA A 80 5.66 -2.83 -13.09
C ALA A 80 6.60 -3.44 -14.12
N ASP A 81 6.20 -3.45 -15.40
CA ASP A 81 7.20 -3.27 -16.45
C ASP A 81 8.01 -2.08 -15.94
N HIS A 82 9.28 -2.29 -15.62
CA HIS A 82 10.20 -1.20 -15.46
C HIS A 82 10.08 -0.44 -16.78
N LYS A 83 9.25 0.61 -16.82
CA LYS A 83 9.21 1.54 -17.95
C LYS A 83 10.66 1.85 -18.15
N LYS A 84 11.24 1.40 -19.28
CA LYS A 84 12.55 1.84 -19.69
C LYS A 84 12.46 3.35 -19.58
N THR A 85 13.09 3.91 -18.56
CA THR A 85 13.19 5.35 -18.40
C THR A 85 14.07 5.72 -19.57
N HIS A 86 13.44 6.09 -20.68
CA HIS A 86 14.13 6.76 -21.76
C HIS A 86 14.62 8.05 -21.12
N LEU A 87 15.88 8.04 -20.67
CA LEU A 87 16.56 9.24 -20.25
C LEU A 87 16.74 10.05 -21.53
N GLU A 88 15.84 11.00 -21.78
CA GLU A 88 15.99 11.92 -22.90
C GLU A 88 17.20 12.80 -22.61
N LEU A 89 18.32 12.48 -23.27
CA LEU A 89 19.53 13.28 -23.20
C LEU A 89 19.27 14.64 -23.86
N SER A 90 19.86 15.69 -23.28
CA SER A 90 19.75 17.04 -23.83
C SER A 90 20.50 17.16 -25.15
N ASN A 91 19.89 17.79 -26.16
CA ASN A 91 20.55 18.07 -27.45
C ASN A 91 21.55 19.25 -27.38
N GLY A 92 21.80 19.83 -26.21
CA GLY A 92 22.78 20.92 -26.04
C GLY A 92 22.41 22.25 -26.71
N ASN A 93 21.14 22.46 -27.08
CA ASN A 93 20.68 23.66 -27.83
C ASN A 93 20.25 24.84 -26.94
N PHE A 94 20.62 24.83 -25.66
CA PHE A 94 20.33 25.92 -24.72
C PHE A 94 21.19 27.16 -25.01
N LYS A 95 20.72 28.37 -24.71
CA LYS A 95 21.45 29.64 -24.89
C LYS A 95 22.32 29.98 -23.68
N ASN A 96 23.48 30.57 -23.90
CA ASN A 96 24.39 31.03 -22.85
C ASN A 96 24.10 32.50 -22.55
N HIS A 97 23.85 32.85 -21.29
CA HIS A 97 23.53 34.21 -20.84
C HIS A 97 24.57 34.76 -19.85
N PHE A 98 25.68 34.07 -19.61
CA PHE A 98 26.71 34.56 -18.71
C PHE A 98 27.46 35.75 -19.31
N GLU A 99 27.45 36.89 -18.63
CA GLU A 99 28.27 38.05 -19.01
C GLU A 99 29.73 37.91 -18.56
N ASN A 100 29.98 37.09 -17.53
CA ASN A 100 31.32 36.80 -17.05
C ASN A 100 32.07 35.87 -18.03
N PRO A 101 33.24 36.28 -18.58
CA PRO A 101 33.96 35.50 -19.58
C PRO A 101 34.39 34.10 -19.12
N ILE A 102 34.75 33.94 -17.85
CA ILE A 102 35.21 32.66 -17.28
C ILE A 102 34.06 31.67 -17.21
N LEU A 103 32.89 32.14 -16.74
CA LEU A 103 31.68 31.30 -16.66
C LEU A 103 31.11 30.99 -18.03
N TYR A 104 31.17 31.97 -18.95
CA TYR A 104 30.77 31.78 -20.33
C TYR A 104 31.54 30.61 -20.97
N ASN A 105 32.87 30.61 -20.85
CA ASN A 105 33.72 29.56 -21.43
C ASN A 105 33.44 28.18 -20.82
N LYS A 106 33.33 28.09 -19.48
CA LYS A 106 32.99 26.82 -18.80
C LYS A 106 31.64 26.25 -19.26
N PHE A 107 30.66 27.13 -19.50
CA PHE A 107 29.35 26.71 -20.00
C PHE A 107 29.42 26.19 -21.44
N GLU A 108 30.21 26.82 -22.30
CA GLU A 108 30.44 26.34 -23.68
C GLU A 108 31.15 24.99 -23.72
N GLU A 109 32.10 24.75 -22.82
CA GLU A 109 32.76 23.44 -22.68
C GLU A 109 31.76 22.34 -22.32
N LEU A 110 30.89 22.57 -21.33
CA LEU A 110 29.83 21.64 -20.95
C LEU A 110 28.86 21.40 -22.11
N ARG A 111 28.49 22.45 -22.85
CA ARG A 111 27.61 22.32 -24.03
C ARG A 111 28.24 21.43 -25.09
N LYS A 112 29.54 21.58 -25.37
CA LYS A 112 30.25 20.72 -26.35
C LYS A 112 30.26 19.26 -25.92
N LEU A 113 30.50 18.99 -24.63
CA LEU A 113 30.47 17.63 -24.10
C LEU A 113 29.08 16.99 -24.27
N ILE A 114 28.01 17.75 -24.03
CA ILE A 114 26.63 17.27 -24.19
C ILE A 114 26.29 17.00 -25.67
N LYS A 115 26.77 17.84 -26.61
CA LYS A 115 26.51 17.67 -28.05
C LYS A 115 27.26 16.49 -28.69
N ASN A 116 28.38 16.08 -28.08
CA ASN A 116 29.24 15.03 -28.59
C ASN A 116 29.05 13.68 -27.85
N ALA A 117 28.12 13.61 -26.89
CA ALA A 117 27.76 12.41 -26.14
C ALA A 117 26.72 11.57 -26.90
#